data_AF-X1Q3L3-F1
#
_entry.id   AF-X1Q3L3-F1
#
_cell.length_a   1.000
_cell.length_b   1.000
_cell.length_c   1.000
_cell.angle_alpha   90.00
_cell.angle_beta   90.00
_cell.angle_gamma   90.00
#
_symmetry.space_group_name_H-M   'P 1'
#
loop_
_entity.id
_entity.type
_entity.pdbx_description
1 polymer ?
#
loop_
_entity_poly.entity_id
_entity_poly.type
_entity_poly.pdbx_seq_one_letter_code
_entity_poly.pdbx_strand_id
1 'polypeptide(L)' 'LGMSEFKGKQIGKLSEGQQQRVFIARALVTDPKILLLDEPLASIDTPLANRIL' A
#
# COMPACT_ATOMS: atom_id res chain seq x y z
N LEU A 1 3.04 6.86 -0.32
CA LEU A 1 2.96 5.70 0.61
C LEU A 1 4.16 5.55 1.56
N GLY A 2 5.17 6.43 1.53
CA GLY A 2 6.30 6.35 2.46
C GLY A 2 7.17 5.10 2.29
N MET A 3 7.27 4.57 1.06
CA MET A 3 7.98 3.30 0.79
C MET A 3 9.35 3.48 0.13
N SER A 4 9.83 4.72 -0.01
CA SER A 4 11.07 5.02 -0.75
C SER A 4 12.32 4.37 -0.15
N GLU A 5 12.38 4.24 1.18
CA GLU A 5 13.49 3.60 1.91
C GLU A 5 13.58 2.08 1.70
N PHE A 6 12.50 1.45 1.20
CA PHE A 6 12.43 0.00 0.96
C PHE A 6 12.71 -0.37 -0.49
N LYS A 7 13.14 0.58 -1.34
CA LYS A 7 13.43 0.34 -2.76
C LYS A 7 14.45 -0.80 -2.91
N GLY A 8 14.11 -1.80 -3.72
CA GLY A 8 14.98 -2.97 -3.98
C GLY A 8 14.92 -4.06 -2.92
N LYS A 9 14.19 -3.88 -1.80
CA LYS A 9 13.92 -5.01 -0.89
C LYS A 9 12.95 -5.99 -1.54
N GLN A 10 13.19 -7.28 -1.32
CA GLN A 10 12.24 -8.33 -1.68
C GLN A 10 10.97 -8.20 -0.83
N ILE A 11 9.81 -8.45 -1.46
CA ILE A 11 8.51 -8.27 -0.81
C ILE A 11 8.35 -9.09 0.47
N GLY A 12 8.86 -10.33 0.49
CA GLY A 12 8.83 -11.20 1.68
C GLY A 12 9.70 -10.75 2.86
N LYS A 13 10.46 -9.65 2.70
CA LYS A 13 11.22 -9.02 3.80
C LYS A 13 10.54 -7.77 4.37
N LEU A 14 9.35 -7.43 3.87
CA LEU A 14 8.55 -6.30 4.34
C LEU A 14 7.54 -6.79 5.39
N SER A 15 7.20 -5.95 6.35
CA SER A 15 6.08 -6.24 7.26
C SER A 15 4.75 -6.29 6.48
N GLU A 16 3.72 -6.93 7.04
CA GLU A 16 2.39 -6.99 6.41
C GLU A 16 1.85 -5.61 6.01
N GLY A 17 1.93 -4.62 6.90
CA GLY A 17 1.52 -3.25 6.58
C GLY A 17 2.37 -2.58 5.49
N GLN A 18 3.66 -2.93 5.37
CA GLN A 18 4.51 -2.46 4.29
C GLN A 18 4.17 -3.14 2.96
N GLN A 19 3.89 -4.45 2.97
CA GLN A 19 3.44 -5.19 1.79
C GLN A 19 2.11 -4.64 1.29
N GLN A 20 1.16 -4.37 2.19
CA GLN A 20 -0.12 -3.76 1.87
C GLN A 20 0.04 -2.39 1.20
N ARG A 21 0.95 -1.54 1.71
CA ARG A 21 1.30 -0.27 1.04
C ARG A 21 1.85 -0.50 -0.37
N VAL A 22 2.71 -1.50 -0.58
CA VAL A 22 3.20 -1.83 -1.94
C VAL A 22 2.04 -2.25 -2.85
N PHE A 23 1.10 -3.07 -2.36
CA PHE A 23 -0.06 -3.49 -3.15
C PHE A 23 -0.98 -2.32 -3.51
N ILE A 24 -1.23 -1.40 -2.57
CA ILE A 24 -1.98 -0.17 -2.84
C ILE A 24 -1.27 0.70 -3.88
N ALA A 25 0.05 0.91 -3.74
CA ALA A 25 0.83 1.66 -4.74
C ALA A 25 0.72 1.02 -6.13
N ARG A 26 0.83 -0.31 -6.20
CA ARG A 26 0.72 -1.06 -7.45
C ARG A 26 -0.67 -0.94 -8.07
N ALA A 27 -1.73 -0.88 -7.27
CA ALA A 27 -3.08 -0.70 -7.77
C ALA A 27 -3.34 0.74 -8.25
N LEU A 28 -2.77 1.73 -7.58
CA LEU A 28 -2.92 3.16 -7.94
C LEU A 28 -2.08 3.59 -9.14
N VAL A 29 -0.93 2.95 -9.39
CA VAL A 29 0.01 3.38 -10.46
C VAL A 29 -0.60 3.29 -11.86
N THR A 30 -1.64 2.47 -12.03
CA THR A 30 -2.34 2.30 -13.31
C THR A 30 -3.42 3.36 -13.55
N ASP A 31 -3.56 4.35 -12.66
CA ASP A 31 -4.60 5.38 -12.70
C ASP A 31 -6.01 4.81 -12.98
N PRO A 32 -6.48 3.83 -12.16
CA PRO A 32 -7.71 3.14 -12.46
C PRO A 32 -8.91 4.07 -12.27
N LYS A 33 -9.86 4.02 -13.20
CA LYS A 33 -11.14 4.75 -13.08
C LYS A 33 -11.97 4.29 -11.88
N ILE A 34 -11.85 3.01 -11.51
CA ILE A 34 -12.53 2.39 -10.37
C ILE A 34 -11.52 1.49 -9.68
N LEU A 35 -11.36 1.67 -8.37
CA LEU A 35 -10.49 0.87 -7.53
C LEU A 35 -11.35 0.10 -6.52
N LEU A 36 -11.35 -1.23 -6.63
CA LEU A 36 -12.01 -2.12 -5.67
C LEU A 36 -10.95 -2.70 -4.73
N LEU A 37 -11.17 -2.54 -3.44
CA LEU A 37 -10.26 -2.99 -2.40
C LEU A 37 -11.06 -3.75 -1.35
N ASP A 38 -10.65 -4.98 -1.09
CA ASP A 38 -11.20 -5.79 0.00
C ASP A 38 -10.27 -5.65 1.21
N GLU A 39 -10.80 -5.11 2.31
CA GLU A 39 -10.09 -4.85 3.57
C GLU A 39 -8.68 -4.16 3.44
N PRO A 40 -8.52 -3.06 2.67
CA PRO A 40 -7.20 -2.48 2.36
C PRO A 40 -6.45 -1.85 3.55
N LEU A 41 -7.08 -1.79 4.73
CA LEU A 41 -6.56 -1.11 5.90
C LEU A 41 -6.36 -2.02 7.12
N ALA A 42 -6.61 -3.33 6.98
CA ALA A 42 -6.52 -4.27 8.10
C ALA A 42 -5.16 -4.29 8.81
N SER A 43 -4.09 -3.84 8.16
CA SER A 43 -2.72 -3.80 8.71
C SER A 43 -2.05 -2.42 8.66
N ILE A 44 -2.82 -1.34 8.42
CA ILE A 44 -2.31 0.04 8.35
C ILE A 44 -3.01 0.90 9.41
N ASP A 45 -2.24 1.52 10.31
CA ASP A 45 -2.77 2.50 11.26
C ASP A 45 -3.51 3.65 10.57
N THR A 46 -4.69 3.95 11.09
CA THR A 46 -5.77 4.81 10.57
C THR A 46 -5.36 6.19 10.03
N PRO A 47 -4.36 6.92 10.56
CA PRO A 47 -4.01 8.25 10.05
C PRO A 47 -3.51 8.25 8.60
N LEU A 48 -2.89 7.14 8.16
CA LEU A 48 -2.33 7.07 6.82
C LEU A 48 -3.41 6.77 5.76
N ALA A 49 -4.45 6.02 6.12
CA ALA A 49 -5.55 5.64 5.24
C ALA A 49 -6.21 6.86 4.58
N ASN A 50 -6.57 7.85 5.40
CA ASN A 50 -7.27 9.08 4.99
C ASN A 50 -6.45 9.99 4.05
N ARG A 51 -5.17 9.69 3.84
CA ARG A 51 -4.28 10.48 3.00
C ARG A 51 -4.03 9.84 1.62
N ILE A 52 -4.49 8.60 1.43
CA ILE A 52 -4.19 7.78 0.25
C ILE A 52 -5.46 7.45 -0.53
N LEU A 53 -6.53 7.13 0.19
CA LEU A 53 -7.88 6.92 -0.32
C LEU A 53 -8.73 8.15 0.04
#